data_AF-A0AA92K6A3-F1
#
_entry.id   AF-A0AA92K6A3-F1
#
_cell.length_a   1.000
_cell.length_b   1.000
_cell.length_c   1.000
_cell.angle_alpha   90.00
_cell.angle_beta   90.00
_cell.angle_gamma   90.00
#
_symmetry.space_group_name_H-M   'P 1'
#
loop_
_entity.id
_entity.type
_entity.pdbx_description
1 polymer ?
#
loop_
_entity_poly.entity_id
_entity_poly.type
_entity_poly.pdbx_seq_one_letter_code
_entity_poly.pdbx_strand_id
1 'polypeptide(L)' 'MLKTDWIYDSAGRLAAASESTGSVATGTWALTYDAQGNVQTFTDPDGRTANAVKYDTAGRLLVSADVKLTHPPK' A
#
# COMPACT_ATOMS: atom_id res chain seq x y z
N MET A 1 20.78 11.61 0.45
CA MET A 1 20.51 10.35 1.16
C MET A 1 19.03 10.03 1.01
N LEU A 2 18.70 8.78 0.67
CA LEU A 2 17.31 8.31 0.65
C LEU A 2 16.87 8.07 2.09
N LYS A 3 15.67 8.53 2.44
CA LYS A 3 15.00 8.30 3.72
C LYS A 3 13.64 7.66 3.44
N THR A 4 13.30 6.66 4.23
CA THR A 4 11.99 6.01 4.20
C THR A 4 11.31 6.18 5.55
N ASP A 5 10.08 6.66 5.55
CA ASP A 5 9.22 6.80 6.72
C ASP A 5 8.05 5.82 6.62
N TRP A 6 7.69 5.21 7.75
CA TRP A 6 6.63 4.22 7.86
C TRP A 6 5.59 4.68 8.88
N ILE A 7 4.31 4.63 8.50
CA ILE A 7 3.18 4.98 9.35
C ILE A 7 2.33 3.72 9.52
N TYR A 8 2.07 3.38 10.78
CA TYR A 8 1.26 2.22 11.13
C TYR A 8 -0.08 2.65 11.72
N ASP A 9 -1.12 1.84 11.50
CA ASP A 9 -2.41 2.01 12.15
C ASP A 9 -2.37 1.55 13.62
N SER A 10 -3.49 1.68 14.34
CA SER A 10 -3.62 1.26 15.74
C SER A 10 -3.45 -0.24 15.97
N ALA A 11 -3.56 -1.06 14.91
CA ALA A 11 -3.33 -2.50 14.95
C ALA A 11 -1.87 -2.86 14.58
N GLY A 12 -1.00 -1.88 14.36
CA GLY A 12 0.39 -2.08 13.99
C GLY A 12 0.60 -2.50 12.53
N ARG A 13 -0.41 -2.32 11.67
CA ARG A 13 -0.33 -2.62 10.23
C ARG A 13 0.09 -1.39 9.46
N LEU A 14 0.81 -1.58 8.34
CA LEU A 14 1.33 -0.47 7.55
C LEU A 14 0.19 0.33 6.89
N ALA A 15 -0.04 1.56 7.33
CA ALA A 15 -1.05 2.44 6.73
C ALA A 15 -0.47 3.32 5.62
N ALA A 16 0.78 3.74 5.74
CA ALA A 16 1.46 4.49 4.70
C ALA A 16 2.98 4.33 4.78
N ALA A 17 3.64 4.47 3.63
CA ALA A 17 5.09 4.59 3.53
C ALA A 17 5.42 5.80 2.65
N SER A 18 6.50 6.51 2.96
CA SER A 18 7.00 7.56 2.08
C SER A 18 8.50 7.50 1.94
N GLU A 19 8.97 7.82 0.75
CA GLU A 19 10.38 7.96 0.44
C GLU A 19 10.69 9.42 0.14
N SER A 20 11.85 9.87 0.60
CA SER A 20 12.36 11.21 0.32
C SER A 20 13.86 11.20 0.09
N THR A 21 14.34 12.08 -0.79
CA THR A 21 15.76 12.37 -0.97
C THR A 21 16.02 13.80 -0.53
N GLY A 22 16.64 13.97 0.64
CA GLY A 22 16.73 15.28 1.29
C GLY A 22 15.33 15.77 1.70
N SER A 23 14.94 16.97 1.26
CA SER A 23 13.60 17.53 1.52
C SER A 23 12.57 17.21 0.44
N VAL A 24 12.93 16.43 -0.58
CA VAL A 24 12.07 16.12 -1.73
C VAL A 24 11.44 14.74 -1.54
N ALA A 25 10.10 14.66 -1.50
CA ALA A 25 9.40 13.39 -1.53
C ALA A 25 9.55 12.73 -2.91
N THR A 26 9.94 11.46 -2.93
CA THR A 26 10.17 10.67 -4.15
C THR A 26 9.21 9.50 -4.30
N GLY A 27 8.50 9.12 -3.23
CA GLY A 27 7.49 8.07 -3.27
C GLY A 27 6.51 8.19 -2.11
N THR A 28 5.25 7.85 -2.30
CA THR A 28 4.28 7.69 -1.21
C THR A 28 3.31 6.57 -1.54
N TRP A 29 3.14 5.66 -0.59
CA TRP A 29 2.24 4.54 -0.66
C TRP A 29 1.24 4.63 0.48
N ALA A 30 0.00 4.24 0.23
CA ALA A 30 -1.04 4.16 1.25
C ALA A 30 -1.77 2.82 1.16
N LEU A 31 -2.10 2.25 2.31
CA LEU A 31 -2.88 1.02 2.41
C LEU A 31 -4.06 1.24 3.34
N THR A 32 -5.19 0.63 2.99
CA THR A 32 -6.32 0.49 3.91
C THR A 32 -6.61 -0.97 4.14
N TYR A 33 -7.33 -1.26 5.21
CA TYR A 33 -7.64 -2.62 5.60
C TYR A 33 -9.10 -2.76 5.98
N ASP A 34 -9.65 -3.94 5.70
CA ASP A 34 -10.96 -4.34 6.20
C ASP A 34 -10.91 -4.66 7.71
N ALA A 35 -12.09 -4.94 8.27
CA ALA A 35 -12.23 -5.29 9.68
C ALA A 35 -11.60 -6.65 10.05
N GLN A 36 -11.28 -7.50 9.08
CA GLN A 36 -10.65 -8.81 9.30
C GLN A 36 -9.13 -8.75 9.27
N GLY A 37 -8.52 -7.66 8.79
CA GLY A 37 -7.07 -7.58 8.65
C GLY A 37 -6.58 -7.46 7.22
N ASN A 38 -7.44 -7.70 6.23
CA ASN A 38 -7.01 -7.83 4.84
C ASN A 38 -6.87 -6.47 4.18
N VAL A 39 -5.90 -6.32 3.29
CA VAL A 39 -5.74 -5.08 2.51
C VAL A 39 -7.00 -4.85 1.71
N GLN A 40 -7.61 -3.68 1.84
CA GLN A 40 -8.79 -3.29 1.07
C GLN A 40 -8.39 -2.42 -0.12
N THR A 41 -7.46 -1.48 0.09
CA THR A 41 -6.92 -0.64 -0.97
C THR A 41 -5.41 -0.49 -0.85
N PHE A 42 -4.76 -0.26 -1.98
CA PHE A 42 -3.36 0.13 -2.07
C PHE A 42 -3.22 1.28 -3.07
N THR A 43 -2.61 2.39 -2.67
CA THR A 43 -2.33 3.55 -3.52
C THR A 43 -0.83 3.65 -3.75
N ASP A 44 -0.42 3.79 -5.01
CA ASP A 44 0.98 3.98 -5.42
C ASP A 44 1.37 5.48 -5.45
N PRO A 45 2.68 5.80 -5.61
CA PRO A 45 3.16 7.18 -5.68
C PRO A 45 2.66 7.99 -6.86
N ASP A 46 2.21 7.30 -7.92
CA ASP A 46 1.60 7.91 -9.10
C ASP A 46 0.11 8.20 -8.87
N GLY A 47 -0.41 7.93 -7.67
CA GLY A 47 -1.81 8.12 -7.26
C GLY A 47 -2.76 7.03 -7.77
N ARG A 48 -2.24 5.95 -8.37
CA ARG A 48 -3.08 4.84 -8.81
C ARG A 48 -3.49 4.01 -7.60
N THR A 49 -4.78 3.80 -7.46
CA THR A 49 -5.34 3.01 -6.36
C THR A 49 -5.88 1.68 -6.88
N ALA A 50 -5.31 0.60 -6.36
CA ALA A 50 -5.82 -0.75 -6.52
C ALA A 50 -6.81 -1.06 -5.39
N ASN A 51 -7.96 -1.60 -5.75
CA ASN A 51 -8.86 -2.21 -4.76
C ASN A 51 -8.55 -3.71 -4.69
N ALA A 52 -8.24 -4.22 -3.52
CA ALA A 52 -8.27 -5.65 -3.28
C ALA A 52 -9.72 -6.02 -2.97
N VAL A 53 -10.39 -6.66 -3.94
CA VAL A 53 -11.87 -6.70 -3.95
C VAL A 53 -12.43 -7.97 -3.33
N LYS A 54 -11.67 -9.08 -3.30
CA LYS A 54 -12.19 -10.35 -2.78
C LYS A 54 -11.13 -11.13 -2.03
N TYR A 55 -11.47 -11.52 -0.81
CA TYR A 55 -10.76 -12.52 -0.02
C TYR A 55 -11.73 -13.66 0.30
N ASP A 56 -11.23 -14.89 0.42
CA ASP A 56 -12.05 -15.99 0.92
C ASP A 56 -12.17 -15.93 2.45
N THR A 57 -12.98 -16.82 3.03
CA THR A 57 -13.19 -16.89 4.48
C THR A 57 -11.94 -17.26 5.28
N ALA A 58 -10.85 -17.66 4.60
CA ALA A 58 -9.54 -17.92 5.20
C ALA A 58 -8.56 -16.75 5.00
N GLY A 59 -9.01 -15.60 4.49
CA GLY A 59 -8.18 -14.41 4.27
C GLY A 59 -7.26 -14.50 3.05
N ARG A 60 -7.49 -15.46 2.14
CA ARG A 60 -6.68 -15.60 0.91
C ARG A 60 -7.27 -14.73 -0.18
N LEU A 61 -6.41 -14.04 -0.92
CA LEU A 61 -6.82 -13.17 -2.03
C LEU A 61 -7.49 -14.00 -3.14
N LEU A 62 -8.77 -13.71 -3.42
CA LEU A 62 -9.57 -14.35 -4.47
C LEU A 62 -9.47 -13.58 -5.79
N VAL A 63 -9.48 -12.25 -5.75
CA VAL A 63 -9.37 -11.37 -6.92
C VAL A 63 -8.61 -10.11 -6.52
N SER A 64 -7.42 -9.92 -7.07
CA SER A 64 -6.87 -8.57 -7.26
C SER A 64 -7.66 -7.93 -8.40
N ALA A 65 -8.40 -6.85 -8.15
CA ALA A 65 -8.80 -6.01 -9.28
C ALA A 65 -7.50 -5.43 -9.83
N ASP A 66 -7.24 -5.75 -11.10
CA ASP A 66 -6.03 -5.40 -11.83
C ASP A 66 -5.58 -3.97 -11.51
N VAL A 67 -4.49 -3.86 -10.74
CA VAL A 67 -3.52 -2.80 -10.96
C VAL A 67 -2.22 -3.54 -11.19
N LYS A 68 -1.82 -3.56 -12.45
CA LYS A 68 -0.43 -3.79 -12.83
C LYS A 68 0.40 -2.71 -12.14
N LEU A 69 0.81 -2.99 -10.90
CA LEU A 69 1.70 -2.14 -10.10
C LEU A 69 3.08 -2.19 -10.75
N THR A 70 3.27 -1.45 -11.83
CA THR A 70 4.58 -1.27 -12.42
C THR A 70 5.32 -0.21 -11.62
N HIS A 71 5.86 -0.58 -10.47
CA HIS A 71 7.02 0.12 -9.95
C HIS A 71 8.25 -0.72 -10.31
N PRO A 72 9.10 -0.31 -11.27
CA PRO A 72 10.36 -1.00 -11.49
C PRO A 72 11.21 -0.88 -10.21
N PRO A 73 11.88 -1.96 -9.75
CA PRO A 73 12.92 -1.81 -8.75
C PRO A 73 14.01 -0.90 -9.34
N LYS A 74 14.43 0.10 -8.57
CA LYS A 74 15.58 0.94 -8.92
C LYS A 74 16.88 0.18 -8.68
#